data_AF-A0A1R1PZ86-F1
#
_entry.id   AF-A0A1R1PZ86-F1
#
_cell.length_a   1.000
_cell.length_b   1.000
_cell.length_c   1.000
_cell.angle_alpha   90.00
_cell.angle_beta   90.00
_cell.angle_gamma   90.00
#
_symmetry.space_group_name_H-M   'P 1'
#
loop_
_entity.id
_entity.type
_entity.pdbx_description
1 polymer ?
#
loop_
_entity_poly.entity_id
_entity_poly.type
_entity_poly.pdbx_seq_one_letter_code
_entity_poly.pdbx_strand_id
1 'polypeptide(L)'
;MSYLLTESPFWGYEGYYTNWRNFVPTKDILLTPAQLSKFDGSDPNLPIYLSIDGNIYDVTLGRQWYGKGGSYNVFAGRDSSRAFATNCLSDESHFTYDLRDLTPEELKNLNGWKRFYGNHHTYHKVGKLVGFTLDKDRGTGRGGSVLKISLKDPVTGGKSNLRVHGNDPVEVLLLRQIEYQYLYSFENKVNLMNMSTFEELSLSQDMIEGGKNNLNLLTDGMPITVQSLEPEPGPISFRLPARYKYKIEKINRRTAQDKGTTYNPAFINDGKVEVKVPEFIDEGEEVIIDLATKEYVSRD
;
A
#
# COMPACT_ATOMS: atom_id res chain seq x y z
N MET A 1 -23.35 -15.47 54.89
CA MET A 1 -22.67 -14.17 54.69
C MET A 1 -21.35 -14.41 53.98
N SER A 2 -21.34 -14.39 52.65
CA SER A 2 -20.14 -14.13 51.82
C SER A 2 -20.53 -14.01 50.34
N TYR A 3 -21.34 -12.99 50.03
CA TYR A 3 -21.39 -12.41 48.70
C TYR A 3 -20.75 -11.04 48.84
N LEU A 4 -19.44 -10.95 48.61
CA LEU A 4 -18.75 -9.68 48.43
C LEU A 4 -18.00 -9.73 47.11
N LEU A 5 -18.57 -8.98 46.16
CA LEU A 5 -17.92 -8.18 45.14
C LEU A 5 -16.76 -8.81 44.34
N THR A 6 -17.10 -9.37 43.18
CA THR A 6 -16.28 -9.11 41.98
C THR A 6 -16.94 -7.98 41.21
N GLU A 7 -16.51 -6.74 41.47
CA GLU A 7 -16.93 -5.51 40.78
C GLU A 7 -16.42 -5.47 39.32
N SER A 8 -16.89 -6.38 38.47
CA SER A 8 -16.69 -6.24 37.03
C SER A 8 -17.99 -6.61 36.29
N PRO A 9 -18.49 -5.75 35.38
CA PRO A 9 -19.70 -6.02 34.59
C PRO A 9 -19.65 -7.32 33.76
N PHE A 10 -18.45 -7.91 33.64
CA PHE A 10 -18.18 -9.07 32.79
C PHE A 10 -17.77 -10.32 33.58
N TRP A 11 -18.07 -10.42 34.89
CA TRP A 11 -17.79 -11.63 35.68
C TRP A 11 -16.30 -12.07 35.62
N GLY A 12 -15.37 -11.09 35.62
CA GLY A 12 -13.93 -11.33 35.52
C GLY A 12 -13.44 -11.76 34.13
N TYR A 13 -14.26 -11.65 33.08
CA TYR A 13 -13.82 -11.90 31.70
C TYR A 13 -12.96 -10.74 31.20
N GLU A 14 -11.65 -10.97 31.05
CA GLU A 14 -10.69 -10.01 30.48
C GLU A 14 -10.23 -10.49 29.10
N GLY A 15 -11.16 -10.53 28.14
CA GLY A 15 -10.89 -10.94 26.76
C GLY A 15 -11.15 -9.83 25.73
N TYR A 16 -11.14 -10.20 24.45
CA TYR A 16 -11.30 -9.31 23.28
C TYR A 16 -12.39 -8.23 23.45
N TYR A 17 -13.55 -8.60 23.97
CA TYR A 17 -14.73 -7.74 24.12
C TYR A 17 -14.65 -6.71 25.27
N THR A 18 -13.64 -6.80 26.14
CA THR A 18 -13.45 -5.84 27.25
C THR A 18 -12.45 -4.73 26.92
N ASN A 19 -11.66 -4.89 25.87
CA ASN A 19 -10.72 -3.86 25.44
C ASN A 19 -11.40 -2.93 24.42
N TRP A 20 -11.81 -1.75 24.87
CA TRP A 20 -12.44 -0.73 24.03
C TRP A 20 -11.55 -0.32 22.83
N ARG A 21 -10.22 -0.44 22.94
CA ARG A 21 -9.27 -0.09 21.86
C ARG A 21 -9.40 -1.00 20.65
N ASN A 22 -9.90 -2.23 20.81
CA ASN A 22 -10.21 -3.12 19.68
C ASN A 22 -11.38 -2.63 18.83
N PHE A 23 -12.23 -1.75 19.37
CA PHE A 23 -13.40 -1.19 18.70
C PHE A 23 -13.20 0.25 18.23
N VAL A 24 -12.04 0.84 18.53
CA VAL A 24 -11.63 2.13 17.97
C VAL A 24 -10.97 1.86 16.63
N PRO A 25 -11.44 2.46 15.51
CA PRO A 25 -10.78 2.33 14.23
C PRO A 25 -9.42 3.03 14.28
N THR A 26 -8.37 2.27 14.58
CA THR A 26 -6.98 2.72 14.42
C THR A 26 -6.54 2.49 12.99
N LYS A 27 -5.81 3.45 12.42
CA LYS A 27 -5.18 3.30 11.11
C LYS A 27 -4.18 2.14 11.19
N ASP A 28 -4.40 1.09 10.40
CA ASP A 28 -3.47 -0.05 10.31
C ASP A 28 -2.08 0.46 9.91
N ILE A 29 -1.09 0.26 10.77
CA ILE A 29 0.28 0.67 10.52
C ILE A 29 0.95 -0.40 9.66
N LEU A 30 1.64 0.03 8.60
CA LEU A 30 2.43 -0.82 7.74
C LEU A 30 3.91 -0.57 8.04
N LEU A 31 4.59 -1.56 8.61
CA LEU A 31 6.02 -1.45 8.97
C LEU A 31 6.84 -2.46 8.19
N THR A 32 8.07 -2.10 7.80
CA THR A 32 9.07 -3.06 7.33
C THR A 32 9.80 -3.72 8.50
N PRO A 33 10.48 -4.87 8.34
CA PRO A 33 11.29 -5.47 9.40
C PRO A 33 12.34 -4.50 9.99
N ALA A 34 12.95 -3.67 9.15
CA ALA A 34 13.92 -2.65 9.58
C ALA A 34 13.28 -1.47 10.33
N GLN A 35 12.00 -1.20 10.12
CA GLN A 35 11.25 -0.23 10.91
C GLN A 35 10.76 -0.85 12.22
N LEU A 36 10.31 -2.11 12.17
CA LEU A 36 9.86 -2.85 13.35
C LEU A 36 10.98 -2.98 14.39
N SER A 37 12.24 -3.20 13.95
CA SER A 37 13.39 -3.35 14.85
C SER A 37 13.68 -2.13 15.72
N LYS A 38 13.16 -0.95 15.38
CA LYS A 38 13.27 0.26 16.20
C LYS A 38 12.36 0.24 17.44
N PHE A 39 11.39 -0.69 17.49
CA PHE A 39 10.41 -0.84 18.56
C PHE A 39 10.74 -2.05 19.46
N ASP A 40 12.02 -2.24 19.76
CA ASP A 40 12.57 -3.33 20.59
C ASP A 40 12.37 -3.11 22.10
N GLY A 41 11.84 -1.94 22.50
CA GLY A 41 11.66 -1.56 23.90
C GLY A 41 12.91 -1.04 24.60
N SER A 42 14.00 -0.78 23.87
CA SER A 42 15.19 -0.07 24.38
C SER A 42 14.88 1.36 24.78
N ASP A 43 14.04 2.06 24.00
CA ASP A 43 13.66 3.45 24.29
C ASP A 43 12.41 3.51 25.17
N PRO A 44 12.44 4.18 26.35
CA PRO A 44 11.29 4.32 27.25
C PRO A 44 10.12 5.10 26.64
N ASN A 45 10.40 5.97 25.68
CA ASN A 45 9.41 6.84 25.05
C ASN A 45 8.76 6.23 23.81
N LEU A 46 9.28 5.10 23.30
CA LEU A 46 8.72 4.41 22.15
C LEU A 46 7.82 3.24 22.60
N PRO A 47 6.78 2.93 21.81
CA PRO A 47 5.99 1.72 22.01
C PRO A 47 6.82 0.47 21.70
N ILE A 48 6.36 -0.67 22.20
CA ILE A 48 6.99 -1.97 21.99
C ILE A 48 6.09 -2.79 21.09
N TYR A 49 6.63 -3.20 19.94
CA TYR A 49 5.90 -3.97 18.95
C TYR A 49 6.51 -5.35 18.79
N LEU A 50 5.65 -6.34 18.53
CA LEU A 50 6.08 -7.67 18.10
C LEU A 50 5.24 -8.11 16.90
N SER A 51 5.81 -8.92 16.02
CA SER A 51 5.08 -9.50 14.88
C SER A 51 4.87 -11.01 15.05
N ILE A 52 3.64 -11.46 14.79
CA ILE A 52 3.26 -12.86 14.69
C ILE A 52 2.43 -13.06 13.42
N ASP A 53 2.92 -13.93 12.55
CA ASP A 53 2.35 -14.28 11.26
C ASP A 53 2.01 -13.02 10.44
N GLY A 54 2.95 -12.07 10.43
CA GLY A 54 2.83 -10.77 9.76
C GLY A 54 1.85 -9.79 10.40
N ASN A 55 1.21 -10.10 11.53
CA ASN A 55 0.38 -9.17 12.29
C ASN A 55 1.21 -8.52 13.40
N ILE A 56 1.15 -7.19 13.47
CA ILE A 56 1.88 -6.42 14.48
C ILE A 56 0.96 -6.17 15.67
N TYR A 57 1.44 -6.53 16.85
CA TYR A 57 0.77 -6.33 18.13
C TYR A 57 1.52 -5.33 18.98
N ASP A 58 0.77 -4.42 19.61
CA ASP A 58 1.30 -3.51 20.62
C ASP A 58 1.30 -4.20 21.98
N VAL A 59 2.52 -4.40 22.50
CA VAL A 59 2.80 -5.00 23.80
C VAL A 59 3.41 -4.01 24.78
N THR A 60 3.27 -2.70 24.53
CA THR A 60 3.80 -1.63 25.38
C THR A 60 3.30 -1.73 26.82
N LEU A 61 2.03 -2.11 27.02
CA LEU A 61 1.47 -2.33 28.36
C LEU A 61 2.11 -3.52 29.09
N GLY A 62 2.74 -4.44 28.36
CA GLY A 62 3.53 -5.56 28.87
C GLY A 62 5.03 -5.23 29.03
N ARG A 63 5.42 -3.96 29.19
CA ARG A 63 6.83 -3.53 29.25
C ARG A 63 7.68 -4.26 30.29
N GLN A 64 7.10 -4.73 31.38
CA GLN A 64 7.78 -5.58 32.36
C GLN A 64 8.38 -6.86 31.73
N TRP A 65 7.71 -7.39 30.71
CA TRP A 65 8.03 -8.66 30.06
C TRP A 65 8.78 -8.48 28.74
N TYR A 66 8.33 -7.53 27.92
CA TYR A 66 8.88 -7.29 26.57
C TYR A 66 9.87 -6.13 26.49
N GLY A 67 9.94 -5.27 27.52
CA GLY A 67 10.95 -4.21 27.59
C GLY A 67 12.34 -4.74 27.88
N LYS A 68 13.35 -3.90 27.65
CA LYS A 68 14.76 -4.26 27.84
C LYS A 68 15.01 -4.88 29.22
N GLY A 69 15.55 -6.11 29.25
CA GLY A 69 15.80 -6.88 30.47
C GLY A 69 14.64 -7.79 30.93
N GLY A 70 13.49 -7.75 30.26
CA GLY A 70 12.39 -8.68 30.48
C GLY A 70 12.63 -10.05 29.83
N SER A 71 11.96 -11.09 30.35
CA SER A 71 12.12 -12.47 29.87
C SER A 71 11.68 -12.71 28.42
N TYR A 72 10.84 -11.81 27.89
CA TYR A 72 10.27 -11.89 26.55
C TYR A 72 10.76 -10.77 25.63
N ASN A 73 11.78 -10.02 26.04
CA ASN A 73 12.36 -8.93 25.24
C ASN A 73 12.91 -9.39 23.89
N VAL A 74 13.36 -10.64 23.79
CA VAL A 74 13.87 -11.24 22.55
C VAL A 74 12.88 -11.20 21.38
N PHE A 75 11.59 -11.11 21.68
CA PHE A 75 10.52 -11.01 20.67
C PHE A 75 10.22 -9.59 20.20
N ALA A 76 10.65 -8.58 20.96
CA ALA A 76 10.36 -7.19 20.66
C ALA A 76 11.12 -6.72 19.41
N GLY A 77 10.45 -5.95 18.57
CA GLY A 77 10.99 -5.39 17.33
C GLY A 77 11.28 -6.41 16.22
N ARG A 78 10.85 -7.67 16.35
CA ARG A 78 11.15 -8.74 15.38
C ARG A 78 9.90 -9.51 14.97
N ASP A 79 10.00 -10.22 13.84
CA ASP A 79 9.05 -11.27 13.52
C ASP A 79 9.43 -12.54 14.28
N SER A 80 8.52 -13.00 15.12
CA SER A 80 8.77 -14.09 16.06
C SER A 80 7.94 -15.33 15.73
N SER A 81 7.39 -15.42 14.52
CA SER A 81 6.42 -16.45 14.14
C SER A 81 7.00 -17.86 14.29
N ARG A 82 8.22 -18.10 13.80
CA ARG A 82 8.87 -19.40 13.93
C ARG A 82 9.31 -19.71 15.36
N ALA A 83 9.79 -18.73 16.09
CA ALA A 83 10.15 -18.86 17.51
C ALA A 83 8.92 -19.25 18.37
N PHE A 84 7.75 -18.66 18.11
CA PHE A 84 6.49 -19.06 18.76
C PHE A 84 5.99 -20.44 18.34
N ALA A 85 6.18 -20.83 17.08
CA ALA A 85 5.79 -22.15 16.59
C ALA A 85 6.62 -23.28 17.26
N THR A 86 7.94 -23.05 17.34
CA THR A 86 8.93 -24.01 17.88
C THR A 86 9.12 -23.91 19.39
N ASN A 87 8.55 -22.90 20.04
CA ASN A 87 8.81 -22.53 21.44
C ASN A 87 10.31 -22.36 21.77
N CYS A 88 11.11 -21.96 20.79
CA CYS A 88 12.54 -21.75 20.95
C CYS A 88 12.84 -20.27 21.18
N LEU A 89 13.47 -19.94 22.32
CA LEU A 89 13.88 -18.58 22.68
C LEU A 89 15.38 -18.35 22.53
N SER A 90 16.15 -19.42 22.39
CA SER A 90 17.62 -19.39 22.44
C SER A 90 18.27 -19.20 21.07
N ASP A 91 17.60 -19.60 20.00
CA ASP A 91 18.16 -19.57 18.66
C ASP A 91 17.73 -18.30 17.92
N GLU A 92 18.69 -17.43 17.59
CA GLU A 92 18.40 -16.20 16.86
C GLU A 92 17.87 -16.44 15.44
N SER A 93 18.19 -17.59 14.83
CA SER A 93 17.69 -17.94 13.49
C SER A 93 16.18 -18.20 13.46
N HIS A 94 15.56 -18.44 14.62
CA HIS A 94 14.12 -18.67 14.75
C HIS A 94 13.30 -17.37 14.85
N PHE A 95 13.92 -16.19 14.98
CA PHE A 95 13.22 -14.90 14.88
C PHE A 95 13.07 -14.49 13.42
N THR A 96 12.29 -15.29 12.71
CA THR A 96 11.98 -15.11 11.30
C THR A 96 10.49 -15.34 11.05
N TYR A 97 10.03 -14.74 9.96
CA TYR A 97 8.70 -14.97 9.39
C TYR A 97 8.60 -16.34 8.69
N ASP A 98 9.72 -17.04 8.51
CA ASP A 98 9.75 -18.29 7.78
C ASP A 98 9.12 -19.45 8.55
N LEU A 99 7.94 -19.87 8.09
CA LEU A 99 7.18 -21.00 8.62
C LEU A 99 7.39 -22.30 7.84
N ARG A 100 8.36 -22.34 6.91
CA ARG A 100 8.71 -23.55 6.16
C ARG A 100 9.28 -24.61 7.12
N ASP A 101 9.05 -25.87 6.76
CA ASP A 101 9.55 -27.05 7.47
C ASP A 101 9.03 -27.23 8.91
N LEU A 102 8.00 -26.48 9.30
CA LEU A 102 7.32 -26.66 10.57
C LEU A 102 6.36 -27.84 10.51
N THR A 103 6.36 -28.62 11.59
CA THR A 103 5.43 -29.71 11.81
C THR A 103 4.00 -29.18 12.01
N PRO A 104 2.97 -30.01 11.73
CA PRO A 104 1.57 -29.63 12.00
C PRO A 104 1.31 -29.26 13.47
N GLU A 105 2.08 -29.82 14.40
CA GLU A 105 1.98 -29.52 15.83
C GLU A 105 2.54 -28.12 16.16
N GLU A 106 3.70 -27.76 15.61
CA GLU A 106 4.27 -26.42 15.77
C GLU A 106 3.36 -25.34 15.14
N LEU A 107 2.75 -25.65 13.99
CA LEU A 107 1.75 -24.76 13.39
C LEU A 107 0.50 -24.61 14.28
N LYS A 108 0.10 -25.66 15.00
CA LYS A 108 -1.00 -25.59 15.97
C LYS A 108 -0.62 -24.68 17.15
N ASN A 109 0.62 -24.76 17.63
CA ASN A 109 1.15 -23.89 18.68
C ASN A 109 1.15 -22.43 18.24
N LEU A 110 1.63 -22.14 17.02
CA LEU A 110 1.60 -20.80 16.44
C LEU A 110 0.17 -20.24 16.37
N ASN A 111 -0.80 -21.04 15.93
CA ASN A 111 -2.19 -20.64 15.90
C ASN A 111 -2.76 -20.37 17.30
N GLY A 112 -2.31 -21.11 18.31
CA GLY A 112 -2.60 -20.84 19.72
C GLY A 112 -2.12 -19.45 20.14
N TRP A 113 -0.87 -19.11 19.82
CA TRP A 113 -0.30 -17.79 20.08
C TRP A 113 -1.03 -16.68 19.32
N LYS A 114 -1.34 -16.86 18.04
CA LYS A 114 -2.16 -15.92 17.27
C LYS A 114 -3.51 -15.65 17.94
N ARG A 115 -4.17 -16.70 18.45
CA ARG A 115 -5.44 -16.58 19.18
C ARG A 115 -5.26 -15.87 20.52
N PHE A 116 -4.16 -16.12 21.22
CA PHE A 116 -3.84 -15.45 22.49
C PHE A 116 -3.71 -13.94 22.28
N TYR A 117 -2.77 -13.49 21.42
CA TYR A 117 -2.56 -12.05 21.18
C TYR A 117 -3.76 -11.38 20.49
N GLY A 118 -4.47 -12.11 19.63
CA GLY A 118 -5.68 -11.60 18.99
C GLY A 118 -6.85 -11.36 19.95
N ASN A 119 -6.92 -12.08 21.07
CA ASN A 119 -8.01 -11.96 22.05
C ASN A 119 -7.55 -11.40 23.40
N HIS A 120 -6.30 -10.98 23.53
CA HIS A 120 -5.77 -10.47 24.78
C HIS A 120 -6.41 -9.12 25.10
N HIS A 121 -6.78 -8.90 26.36
CA HIS A 121 -7.35 -7.62 26.79
C HIS A 121 -6.29 -6.50 26.86
N THR A 122 -5.03 -6.86 27.11
CA THR A 122 -3.91 -5.89 27.20
C THR A 122 -3.25 -5.58 25.85
N TYR A 123 -3.18 -6.57 24.96
CA TYR A 123 -2.45 -6.45 23.70
C TYR A 123 -3.46 -6.31 22.57
N HIS A 124 -3.18 -5.43 21.63
CA HIS A 124 -4.07 -5.18 20.50
C HIS A 124 -3.27 -5.15 19.21
N LYS A 125 -3.93 -5.53 18.13
CA LYS A 125 -3.34 -5.48 16.80
C LYS A 125 -3.31 -4.03 16.33
N VAL A 126 -2.14 -3.57 15.89
CA VAL A 126 -1.93 -2.19 15.41
C VAL A 126 -1.63 -2.11 13.92
N GLY A 127 -1.30 -3.23 13.29
CA GLY A 127 -0.90 -3.20 11.89
C GLY A 127 -0.44 -4.52 11.30
N LYS A 128 0.27 -4.43 10.18
CA LYS A 128 0.86 -5.56 9.46
C LYS A 128 2.32 -5.28 9.08
N LEU A 129 3.11 -6.34 9.11
CA LEU A 129 4.49 -6.31 8.65
C LEU A 129 4.51 -6.41 7.12
N VAL A 130 4.94 -5.33 6.47
CA VAL A 130 5.22 -5.28 5.03
C VAL A 130 6.55 -5.98 4.82
N GLY A 131 6.46 -7.22 4.39
CA GLY A 131 7.60 -8.08 4.18
C GLY A 131 7.17 -9.28 3.36
N PHE A 132 6.30 -10.12 3.90
CA PHE A 132 5.76 -11.29 3.18
C PHE A 132 4.43 -11.69 3.80
N THR A 133 3.30 -11.34 3.17
CA THR A 133 2.04 -12.07 3.40
C THR A 133 1.71 -12.76 2.09
N LEU A 134 2.16 -14.00 1.94
CA LEU A 134 1.68 -14.86 0.88
C LEU A 134 0.28 -15.31 1.29
N ASP A 135 -0.72 -14.81 0.57
CA ASP A 135 -2.09 -15.26 0.70
C ASP A 135 -2.12 -16.77 0.46
N LYS A 136 -2.52 -17.52 1.49
CA LYS A 136 -2.32 -18.97 1.56
C LYS A 136 -3.42 -19.69 0.79
N ASP A 137 -3.30 -19.77 -0.53
CA ASP A 137 -4.07 -20.73 -1.30
C ASP A 137 -3.55 -22.16 -1.03
N ARG A 138 -4.32 -22.89 -0.22
CA ARG A 138 -4.06 -24.28 0.13
C ARG A 138 -4.31 -25.18 -1.08
N GLY A 139 -3.25 -25.50 -1.82
CA GLY A 139 -3.22 -26.68 -2.68
C GLY A 139 -3.15 -27.95 -1.83
N THR A 140 -4.24 -28.70 -1.75
CA THR A 140 -4.30 -30.05 -1.18
C THR A 140 -3.59 -31.06 -2.10
N GLY A 141 -2.66 -31.84 -1.56
CA GLY A 141 -2.14 -33.06 -2.19
C GLY A 141 -0.62 -33.10 -2.31
N ARG A 142 -0.04 -34.24 -1.91
CA ARG A 142 1.39 -34.60 -1.91
C ARG A 142 2.17 -33.98 -3.09
N GLY A 143 2.93 -32.92 -2.78
CA GLY A 143 3.71 -32.11 -3.71
C GLY A 143 3.71 -30.68 -3.19
N GLY A 144 4.88 -30.11 -2.87
CA GLY A 144 5.02 -28.86 -2.13
C GLY A 144 4.07 -27.76 -2.60
N SER A 145 3.47 -27.03 -1.65
CA SER A 145 2.48 -25.98 -1.93
C SER A 145 2.99 -25.00 -2.99
N VAL A 146 2.32 -25.00 -4.14
CA VAL A 146 2.61 -24.10 -5.26
C VAL A 146 1.69 -22.89 -5.11
N LEU A 147 2.28 -21.71 -5.00
CA LEU A 147 1.57 -20.44 -5.03
C LEU A 147 1.50 -19.98 -6.49
N LYS A 148 0.28 -19.80 -6.99
CA LYS A 148 0.06 -19.23 -8.31
C LYS A 148 -0.13 -17.72 -8.15
N ILE A 149 0.87 -16.96 -8.57
CA ILE A 149 0.86 -15.50 -8.50
C ILE A 149 0.61 -14.96 -9.91
N SER A 150 -0.43 -14.16 -10.07
CA SER A 150 -0.63 -13.38 -11.29
C SER A 150 0.06 -12.03 -11.11
N LEU A 151 1.19 -11.86 -11.79
CA LEU A 151 1.97 -10.64 -11.79
C LEU A 151 1.57 -9.78 -12.99
N LYS A 152 1.56 -8.47 -12.81
CA LYS A 152 1.47 -7.51 -13.90
C LYS A 152 2.81 -6.78 -13.97
N ASP A 153 3.46 -6.85 -15.11
CA ASP A 153 4.69 -6.13 -15.38
C ASP A 153 4.40 -4.61 -15.32
N PRO A 154 5.11 -3.83 -14.49
CA PRO A 154 4.90 -2.39 -14.38
C PRO A 154 5.38 -1.62 -15.63
N VAL A 155 6.35 -2.15 -16.40
CA VAL A 155 6.90 -1.52 -17.61
C VAL A 155 6.02 -1.84 -18.81
N THR A 156 5.78 -3.12 -19.09
CA THR A 156 5.07 -3.55 -20.31
C THR A 156 3.55 -3.65 -20.12
N GLY A 157 3.07 -3.65 -18.88
CA GLY A 157 1.67 -3.92 -18.55
C GLY A 157 1.23 -5.37 -18.79
N GLY A 158 2.16 -6.24 -19.23
CA GLY A 158 1.92 -7.65 -19.51
C GLY A 158 1.51 -8.42 -18.26
N LYS A 159 0.52 -9.30 -18.38
CA LYS A 159 0.13 -10.21 -17.29
C LYS A 159 0.92 -11.51 -17.43
N SER A 160 1.64 -11.90 -16.38
CA SER A 160 2.33 -13.18 -16.29
C SER A 160 1.78 -13.99 -15.12
N ASN A 161 1.75 -15.31 -15.28
CA ASN A 161 1.35 -16.22 -14.22
C ASN A 161 2.61 -16.96 -13.77
N LEU A 162 3.10 -16.64 -12.57
CA LEU A 162 4.24 -17.30 -11.97
C LEU A 162 3.76 -18.36 -11.00
N ARG A 163 4.34 -19.56 -11.08
CA ARG A 163 4.16 -20.62 -10.08
C ARG A 163 5.40 -20.59 -9.19
N VAL A 164 5.23 -20.17 -7.96
CA VAL A 164 6.30 -20.05 -6.97
C VAL A 164 6.11 -21.19 -5.97
N HIS A 165 7.16 -21.97 -5.73
CA HIS A 165 7.13 -22.93 -4.66
C HIS A 165 7.34 -22.24 -3.32
N GLY A 166 6.81 -22.85 -2.26
CA GLY A 166 6.96 -22.34 -0.92
C GLY A 166 8.39 -21.96 -0.55
N ASN A 167 9.43 -22.62 -1.10
CA ASN A 167 10.83 -22.38 -0.77
C ASN A 167 11.60 -21.41 -1.71
N ASP A 168 11.00 -20.98 -2.82
CA ASP A 168 11.73 -20.18 -3.81
C ASP A 168 12.02 -18.77 -3.24
N PRO A 169 13.26 -18.27 -3.35
CA PRO A 169 13.59 -16.90 -3.00
C PRO A 169 12.90 -15.96 -3.97
N VAL A 170 12.18 -14.96 -3.45
CA VAL A 170 11.52 -13.92 -4.24
C VAL A 170 12.20 -12.60 -3.94
N GLU A 171 12.71 -11.96 -4.98
CA GLU A 171 13.25 -10.61 -4.89
C GLU A 171 12.09 -9.60 -4.80
N VAL A 172 12.14 -8.77 -3.77
CA VAL A 172 11.15 -7.70 -3.56
C VAL A 172 11.78 -6.40 -4.02
N LEU A 173 11.14 -5.79 -5.01
CA LEU A 173 11.55 -4.50 -5.56
C LEU A 173 10.65 -3.42 -4.98
N LEU A 174 11.22 -2.29 -4.56
CA LEU A 174 10.45 -1.18 -4.03
C LEU A 174 10.13 -0.18 -5.14
N LEU A 175 8.85 0.17 -5.27
CA LEU A 175 8.39 1.17 -6.22
C LEU A 175 8.32 2.53 -5.51
N ARG A 176 9.24 3.43 -5.85
CA ARG A 176 9.23 4.82 -5.38
C ARG A 176 8.44 5.68 -6.34
N GLN A 177 7.61 6.55 -5.80
CA GLN A 177 6.84 7.54 -6.56
C GLN A 177 7.38 8.93 -6.24
N ILE A 178 7.84 9.64 -7.27
CA ILE A 178 8.39 10.98 -7.14
C ILE A 178 7.63 11.91 -8.09
N GLU A 179 7.29 13.10 -7.61
CA GLU A 179 6.61 14.12 -8.41
C GLU A 179 7.63 14.95 -9.19
N TYR A 180 7.37 15.10 -10.48
CA TYR A 180 8.09 15.95 -11.42
C TYR A 180 7.11 16.92 -12.07
N GLN A 181 7.61 17.99 -12.66
CA GLN A 181 6.85 18.91 -13.49
C GLN A 181 7.19 18.65 -14.96
N TYR A 182 6.18 18.53 -15.81
CA TYR A 182 6.37 18.44 -17.25
C TYR A 182 6.85 19.78 -17.81
N LEU A 183 7.89 19.76 -18.64
CA LEU A 183 8.39 20.93 -19.34
C LEU A 183 7.95 20.90 -20.82
N TYR A 184 8.50 19.97 -21.59
CA TYR A 184 8.21 19.84 -23.01
C TYR A 184 8.49 18.42 -23.50
N SER A 185 7.83 18.07 -24.60
CA SER A 185 8.10 16.86 -25.36
C SER A 185 8.90 17.23 -26.60
N PHE A 186 10.04 16.56 -26.82
CA PHE A 186 10.82 16.72 -28.04
C PHE A 186 11.11 15.35 -28.66
N GLU A 187 10.87 15.23 -29.96
CA GLU A 187 10.92 13.97 -30.71
C GLU A 187 10.05 12.88 -30.07
N ASN A 188 10.67 11.87 -29.46
CA ASN A 188 10.01 10.75 -28.77
C ASN A 188 10.33 10.73 -27.27
N LYS A 189 10.81 11.87 -26.73
CA LYS A 189 11.15 12.02 -25.31
C LYS A 189 10.27 13.07 -24.64
N VAL A 190 9.98 12.83 -23.37
CA VAL A 190 9.31 13.74 -22.46
C VAL A 190 10.35 14.23 -21.45
N ASN A 191 10.54 15.54 -21.39
CA ASN A 191 11.45 16.16 -20.42
C ASN A 191 10.65 16.62 -19.21
N LEU A 192 11.10 16.17 -18.05
CA LEU A 192 10.48 16.41 -16.75
C LEU A 192 11.50 17.06 -15.81
N MET A 193 11.05 17.89 -14.88
CA MET A 193 11.90 18.57 -13.89
C MET A 193 11.48 18.21 -12.48
N ASN A 194 12.44 17.82 -11.63
CA ASN A 194 12.17 17.60 -10.22
C ASN A 194 12.12 18.95 -9.47
N MET A 195 11.01 19.25 -8.79
CA MET A 195 10.86 20.51 -8.04
C MET A 195 11.70 20.60 -6.77
N SER A 196 12.19 19.47 -6.26
CA SER A 196 13.01 19.42 -5.05
C SER A 196 14.50 19.48 -5.34
N THR A 197 14.96 18.79 -6.40
CA THR A 197 16.39 18.73 -6.76
C THR A 197 16.77 19.61 -7.94
N PHE A 198 15.80 20.15 -8.68
CA PHE A 198 15.99 20.87 -9.95
C PHE A 198 16.71 20.04 -11.03
N GLU A 199 16.70 18.71 -10.88
CA GLU A 199 17.26 17.79 -11.86
C GLU A 199 16.25 17.55 -13.00
N GLU A 200 16.76 17.55 -14.22
CA GLU A 200 16.00 17.22 -15.42
C GLU A 200 16.08 15.72 -15.72
N LEU A 201 14.95 15.14 -16.10
CA LEU A 201 14.81 13.73 -16.45
C LEU A 201 14.12 13.60 -17.81
N SER A 202 14.81 12.96 -18.77
CA SER A 202 14.26 12.66 -20.09
C SER A 202 13.76 11.21 -20.14
N LEU A 203 12.46 11.01 -20.33
CA LEU A 203 11.82 9.69 -20.45
C LEU A 203 11.34 9.43 -21.87
N SER A 204 11.25 8.17 -22.28
CA SER A 204 10.60 7.82 -23.54
C SER A 204 9.08 8.00 -23.42
N GLN A 205 8.43 8.52 -24.45
CA GLN A 205 6.96 8.65 -24.50
C GLN A 205 6.23 7.31 -24.36
N ASP A 206 6.89 6.19 -24.71
CA ASP A 206 6.32 4.85 -24.57
C ASP A 206 6.12 4.43 -23.10
N MET A 207 6.76 5.11 -22.14
CA MET A 207 6.68 4.83 -20.71
C MET A 207 5.46 5.46 -20.02
N ILE A 208 4.56 6.08 -20.79
CA ILE A 208 3.33 6.70 -20.27
C ILE A 208 2.30 5.64 -19.85
N GLU A 209 1.81 5.74 -18.60
CA GLU A 209 0.70 4.91 -18.16
C GLU A 209 -0.62 5.30 -18.83
N GLY A 210 -1.38 4.29 -19.26
CA GLY A 210 -2.66 4.48 -19.98
C GLY A 210 -2.52 4.60 -21.50
N GLY A 211 -1.29 4.46 -22.03
CA GLY A 211 -1.01 4.33 -23.45
C GLY A 211 -0.84 5.67 -24.19
N LYS A 212 -0.46 5.58 -25.47
CA LYS A 212 -0.04 6.74 -26.29
C LYS A 212 -1.11 7.83 -26.44
N ASN A 213 -2.38 7.48 -26.29
CA ASN A 213 -3.50 8.43 -26.38
C ASN A 213 -3.44 9.53 -25.30
N ASN A 214 -2.73 9.27 -24.21
CA ASN A 214 -2.56 10.21 -23.10
C ASN A 214 -1.48 11.27 -23.37
N LEU A 215 -0.64 11.09 -24.38
CA LEU A 215 0.40 12.07 -24.74
C LEU A 215 -0.23 13.41 -25.16
N ASN A 216 -1.40 13.37 -25.79
CA ASN A 216 -2.12 14.57 -26.22
C ASN A 216 -2.70 15.38 -25.05
N LEU A 217 -2.69 14.84 -23.82
CA LEU A 217 -3.19 15.54 -22.63
C LEU A 217 -2.07 16.31 -21.91
N LEU A 218 -0.80 16.08 -22.24
CA LEU A 218 0.32 16.76 -21.58
C LEU A 218 0.29 18.26 -21.86
N THR A 219 0.40 19.05 -20.79
CA THR A 219 0.48 20.51 -20.82
C THR A 219 1.69 20.96 -20.04
N ASP A 220 2.29 22.08 -20.47
CA ASP A 220 3.42 22.69 -19.77
C ASP A 220 3.07 22.97 -18.31
N GLY A 221 4.00 22.63 -17.42
CA GLY A 221 3.84 22.79 -15.98
C GLY A 221 2.96 21.77 -15.27
N MET A 222 2.45 20.74 -15.97
CA MET A 222 1.66 19.70 -15.33
C MET A 222 2.49 18.86 -14.35
N PRO A 223 1.99 18.57 -13.12
CA PRO A 223 2.64 17.64 -12.21
C PRO A 223 2.46 16.20 -12.72
N ILE A 224 3.57 15.48 -12.86
CA ILE A 224 3.65 14.10 -13.33
C ILE A 224 4.30 13.24 -12.24
N THR A 225 3.69 12.10 -11.93
CA THR A 225 4.28 11.14 -10.99
C THR A 225 5.15 10.15 -11.75
N VAL A 226 6.46 10.18 -11.53
CA VAL A 226 7.41 9.20 -12.07
C VAL A 226 7.58 8.06 -11.07
N GLN A 227 7.47 6.83 -11.56
CA GLN A 227 7.69 5.62 -10.79
C GLN A 227 9.10 5.09 -11.08
N SER A 228 9.90 4.89 -10.04
CA SER A 228 11.24 4.33 -10.13
C SER A 228 11.37 3.11 -9.22
N LEU A 229 12.12 2.12 -9.67
CA LEU A 229 12.38 0.91 -8.90
C LEU A 229 13.62 1.09 -8.02
N GLU A 230 13.68 0.38 -6.90
CA GLU A 230 14.93 0.17 -6.16
C GLU A 230 15.15 -1.33 -5.95
N PRO A 231 16.39 -1.84 -6.06
CA PRO A 231 17.67 -1.11 -6.16
C PRO A 231 18.13 -0.74 -7.58
N GLU A 232 17.39 -1.13 -8.63
CA GLU A 232 17.79 -0.82 -10.01
C GLU A 232 17.65 0.69 -10.32
N PRO A 233 18.71 1.38 -10.77
CA PRO A 233 18.65 2.81 -11.04
C PRO A 233 17.91 3.05 -12.36
N GLY A 234 16.59 3.20 -12.30
CA GLY A 234 15.80 3.49 -13.49
C GLY A 234 14.37 3.94 -13.21
N PRO A 235 13.87 4.98 -13.91
CA PRO A 235 12.43 5.21 -14.03
C PRO A 235 11.80 4.10 -14.88
N ILE A 236 10.65 3.59 -14.47
CA ILE A 236 9.90 2.54 -15.17
C ILE A 236 8.78 3.15 -16.00
N SER A 237 7.97 3.97 -15.37
CA SER A 237 6.78 4.55 -15.95
C SER A 237 6.53 5.92 -15.36
N PHE A 238 5.71 6.70 -16.04
CA PHE A 238 5.19 7.93 -15.47
C PHE A 238 3.68 7.99 -15.67
N ARG A 239 3.01 8.59 -14.69
CA ARG A 239 1.56 8.70 -14.63
C ARG A 239 1.16 10.17 -14.57
N LEU A 240 0.14 10.49 -15.36
CA LEU A 240 -0.59 11.75 -15.28
C LEU A 240 -1.40 11.84 -13.97
N PRO A 241 -1.71 13.04 -13.49
CA PRO A 241 -2.62 13.19 -12.37
C PRO A 241 -4.01 12.64 -12.75
N ALA A 242 -4.83 12.27 -11.77
CA ALA A 242 -6.18 11.78 -12.06
C ALA A 242 -7.07 12.88 -12.68
N ARG A 243 -6.85 14.12 -12.24
CA ARG A 243 -7.59 15.30 -12.68
C ARG A 243 -6.61 16.42 -12.95
N TYR A 244 -6.90 17.21 -13.98
CA TYR A 244 -6.12 18.39 -14.28
C TYR A 244 -7.00 19.52 -14.81
N LYS A 245 -6.51 20.74 -14.62
CA LYS A 245 -7.19 21.96 -15.00
C LYS A 245 -6.79 22.35 -16.42
N TYR A 246 -7.77 22.48 -17.30
CA TYR A 246 -7.57 22.90 -18.69
C TYR A 246 -8.36 24.14 -18.99
N LYS A 247 -7.78 25.02 -19.80
CA LYS A 247 -8.50 26.13 -20.41
C LYS A 247 -9.19 25.66 -21.69
N ILE A 248 -10.45 26.03 -21.87
CA ILE A 248 -11.20 25.71 -23.09
C ILE A 248 -10.84 26.72 -24.17
N GLU A 249 -10.44 26.23 -25.33
CA GLU A 249 -10.08 27.08 -26.48
C GLU A 249 -11.28 27.33 -27.40
N LYS A 250 -12.06 26.28 -27.67
CA LYS A 250 -13.16 26.34 -28.63
C LYS A 250 -14.29 25.40 -28.26
N ILE A 251 -15.53 25.85 -28.43
CA ILE A 251 -16.73 25.05 -28.19
C ILE A 251 -17.59 24.99 -29.44
N ASN A 252 -17.88 23.77 -29.90
CA ASN A 252 -18.83 23.55 -30.98
C ASN A 252 -20.23 23.35 -30.40
N ARG A 253 -20.98 24.45 -30.24
CA ARG A 253 -22.37 24.40 -29.74
C ARG A 253 -23.27 23.68 -30.74
N ARG A 254 -24.05 22.70 -30.28
CA ARG A 254 -25.08 22.06 -31.11
C ARG A 254 -26.28 22.99 -31.26
N THR A 255 -26.84 23.09 -32.47
CA THR A 255 -28.06 23.85 -32.75
C THR A 255 -29.24 23.22 -32.01
N ALA A 256 -30.13 24.05 -31.44
CA ALA A 256 -31.12 23.76 -30.40
C ALA A 256 -32.27 22.76 -30.72
N GLN A 257 -32.07 21.78 -31.60
CA GLN A 257 -33.14 20.94 -32.15
C GLN A 257 -33.28 19.57 -31.48
N ASP A 258 -32.28 19.08 -30.74
CA ASP A 258 -32.33 17.79 -30.06
C ASP A 258 -32.59 17.93 -28.56
N LYS A 259 -33.78 17.51 -28.12
CA LYS A 259 -34.15 17.34 -26.70
C LYS A 259 -33.44 16.13 -26.08
N GLY A 260 -32.11 16.15 -26.01
CA GLY A 260 -31.30 15.08 -25.42
C GLY A 260 -29.85 15.46 -25.11
N THR A 261 -29.48 15.32 -23.83
CA THR A 261 -28.16 15.52 -23.18
C THR A 261 -27.39 16.83 -23.50
N THR A 262 -27.33 17.67 -22.46
CA THR A 262 -26.81 19.05 -22.28
C THR A 262 -25.30 19.25 -22.48
N TYR A 263 -24.62 18.41 -23.25
CA TYR A 263 -23.16 18.48 -23.39
C TYR A 263 -22.74 18.91 -24.81
N ASN A 264 -21.94 19.97 -24.88
CA ASN A 264 -21.28 20.43 -26.09
C ASN A 264 -19.86 19.86 -26.19
N PRO A 265 -19.40 19.44 -27.38
CA PRO A 265 -18.00 19.13 -27.60
C PRO A 265 -17.14 20.40 -27.55
N ALA A 266 -16.11 20.37 -26.72
CA ALA A 266 -15.11 21.41 -26.55
C ALA A 266 -13.71 20.86 -26.82
N PHE A 267 -12.82 21.74 -27.25
CA PHE A 267 -11.44 21.41 -27.56
C PHE A 267 -10.48 21.99 -26.51
N ILE A 268 -9.51 21.18 -26.09
CA ILE A 268 -8.46 21.54 -25.13
C ILE A 268 -7.07 21.21 -25.71
N ASN A 269 -6.04 21.89 -25.16
CA ASN A 269 -4.63 21.66 -25.44
C ASN A 269 -4.26 21.82 -26.93
N ASP A 270 -4.41 23.02 -27.47
CA ASP A 270 -4.22 23.38 -28.89
C ASP A 270 -5.10 22.59 -29.85
N GLY A 271 -6.34 22.30 -29.46
CA GLY A 271 -7.27 21.52 -30.28
C GLY A 271 -7.01 20.02 -30.36
N LYS A 272 -6.06 19.47 -29.60
CA LYS A 272 -5.62 18.06 -29.72
C LYS A 272 -6.59 17.07 -29.08
N VAL A 273 -7.42 17.52 -28.14
CA VAL A 273 -8.34 16.65 -27.40
C VAL A 273 -9.74 17.24 -27.39
N GLU A 274 -10.72 16.42 -27.77
CA GLU A 274 -12.15 16.71 -27.67
C GLU A 274 -12.69 16.19 -26.33
N VAL A 275 -13.39 17.06 -25.60
CA VAL A 275 -14.03 16.78 -24.30
C VAL A 275 -15.47 17.26 -24.33
N LYS A 276 -16.37 16.56 -23.65
CA LYS A 276 -17.77 16.95 -23.52
C LYS A 276 -17.95 17.86 -22.30
N VAL A 277 -18.38 19.10 -22.53
CA VAL A 277 -18.60 20.10 -21.46
C VAL A 277 -20.07 20.52 -21.42
N PRO A 278 -20.63 20.87 -20.26
CA PRO A 278 -22.00 21.37 -20.16
C PRO A 278 -22.24 22.67 -20.95
N GLU A 279 -23.49 22.94 -21.32
CA GLU A 279 -23.89 24.16 -22.05
C GLU A 279 -23.58 25.49 -21.36
N PHE A 280 -23.43 25.51 -20.04
CA PHE A 280 -23.16 26.73 -19.27
C PHE A 280 -21.68 27.17 -19.30
N ILE A 281 -20.80 26.37 -19.89
CA ILE A 281 -19.37 26.66 -19.99
C ILE A 281 -19.10 27.46 -21.26
N ASP A 282 -18.34 28.55 -21.12
CA ASP A 282 -17.95 29.43 -22.22
C ASP A 282 -16.48 29.21 -22.64
N GLU A 283 -16.13 29.73 -23.83
CA GLU A 283 -14.76 29.68 -24.35
C GLU A 283 -13.84 30.55 -23.47
N GLY A 284 -12.65 30.01 -23.14
CA GLY A 284 -11.68 30.67 -22.29
C GLY A 284 -11.82 30.37 -20.79
N GLU A 285 -12.87 29.67 -20.36
CA GLU A 285 -13.01 29.21 -18.97
C GLU A 285 -12.07 28.05 -18.65
N GLU A 286 -11.72 27.94 -17.37
CA GLU A 286 -10.89 26.86 -16.86
C GLU A 286 -11.76 25.78 -16.20
N VAL A 287 -11.58 24.55 -16.66
CA VAL A 287 -12.37 23.40 -16.22
C VAL A 287 -11.47 22.28 -15.73
N ILE A 288 -11.95 21.53 -14.74
CA ILE A 288 -11.29 20.36 -14.21
C ILE A 288 -11.82 19.13 -14.96
N ILE A 289 -10.91 18.40 -15.57
CA ILE A 289 -11.20 17.24 -16.41
C ILE A 289 -10.59 16.00 -15.76
N ASP A 290 -11.34 14.91 -15.72
CA ASP A 290 -10.81 13.59 -15.38
C ASP A 290 -10.04 13.02 -16.57
N LEU A 291 -8.76 12.74 -16.39
CA LEU A 291 -7.86 12.34 -17.47
C LEU A 291 -8.07 10.89 -17.91
N ALA A 292 -8.65 10.04 -17.05
CA ALA A 292 -8.91 8.65 -17.38
C ALA A 292 -10.18 8.51 -18.26
N THR A 293 -11.25 9.24 -17.93
CA THR A 293 -12.53 9.17 -18.66
C THR A 293 -12.69 10.26 -19.72
N LYS A 294 -11.87 11.32 -19.66
CA LYS A 294 -12.01 12.54 -20.47
C LYS A 294 -13.36 13.23 -20.25
N GLU A 295 -13.86 13.16 -19.03
CA GLU A 295 -15.13 13.77 -18.64
C GLU A 295 -14.88 15.04 -17.83
N TYR A 296 -15.77 16.01 -18.03
CA TYR A 296 -15.84 17.22 -17.21
C TYR A 296 -16.25 16.86 -15.76
N VAL A 297 -15.53 17.40 -14.78
CA VAL A 297 -15.82 17.20 -13.35
C VAL A 297 -16.45 18.46 -12.74
N SER A 298 -15.75 19.59 -12.83
CA SER A 298 -16.18 20.86 -12.24
C SER A 298 -15.51 22.04 -12.93
N ARG A 299 -16.09 23.23 -12.75
CA ARG A 299 -15.44 24.51 -13.04
C ARG A 299 -14.57 24.89 -11.84
N ASP A 300 -13.44 25.53 -12.11
CA ASP A 300 -12.62 26.15 -11.07
C ASP A 300 -13.06 27.59 -10.79
#